data_AF-A0A542DH75-F1
#
_entry.id   AF-A0A542DH75-F1
#
_cell.length_a   1.000
_cell.length_b   1.000
_cell.length_c   1.000
_cell.angle_alpha   90.00
_cell.angle_beta   90.00
_cell.angle_gamma   90.00
#
_symmetry.space_group_name_H-M   'P 1'
#
loop_
_entity.id
_entity.type
_entity.pdbx_description
1 polymer ?
#
loop_
_entity_poly.entity_id
_entity_poly.type
_entity_poly.pdbx_seq_one_letter_code
_entity_poly.pdbx_strand_id
1 'polypeptide(L)'
;MADGPEHTWESFPDSESRLLKAYEVVAAHYRQDVLLYWTRLSVFLVVQAGLLAVFKGLVRSHSGTATVFALVGAAISVVWFLVARASVRWIEVWRRKVVELDTLVNPLASYRLESAPPGRRWWTRLTERPSEIAQALPLIFLLGWLVLPWV
;
A
#
# COMPACT_ATOMS: atom_id res chain seq x y z
N MET A 1 2.83 53.48 35.98
CA MET A 1 2.90 53.27 34.52
C MET A 1 3.93 52.18 34.32
N ALA A 2 3.47 50.93 34.26
CA ALA A 2 4.34 49.78 34.13
C ALA A 2 4.30 49.36 32.65
N ASP A 3 5.42 49.54 31.97
CA ASP A 3 5.67 48.97 30.65
C ASP A 3 5.54 47.46 30.77
N GLY A 4 4.43 46.92 30.24
CA GLY A 4 4.24 45.49 30.11
C GLY A 4 5.30 44.93 29.16
N PRO A 5 5.88 43.75 29.44
CA PRO A 5 6.81 43.14 28.52
C PRO A 5 6.12 42.96 27.17
N GLU A 6 6.60 43.70 26.17
CA GLU A 6 6.28 43.45 24.77
C GLU A 6 6.66 42.00 24.51
N HIS A 7 5.65 41.13 24.42
CA HIS A 7 5.81 39.78 23.91
C HIS A 7 6.17 39.95 22.44
N THR A 8 7.45 40.18 22.17
CA THR A 8 8.04 40.13 20.85
C THR A 8 7.90 38.69 20.40
N TRP A 9 6.84 38.44 19.63
CA TRP A 9 6.74 37.32 18.72
C TRP A 9 7.84 37.48 17.67
N GLU A 10 9.11 37.35 18.07
CA GLU A 10 10.15 36.88 17.16
C GLU A 10 9.66 35.52 16.68
N SER A 11 8.84 35.61 15.65
CA SER A 11 8.34 34.56 14.81
C SER A 11 9.55 33.75 14.42
N PHE A 12 9.69 32.55 14.97
CA PHE A 12 10.80 31.67 14.64
C PHE A 12 10.64 31.26 13.16
N PRO A 13 11.40 31.82 12.19
CA PRO A 13 11.45 31.26 10.83
C PRO A 13 11.90 29.78 10.84
N ASP A 14 12.54 29.38 11.93
CA ASP A 14 12.95 28.01 12.24
C ASP A 14 11.79 27.02 12.39
N SER A 15 10.62 27.40 12.93
CA SER A 15 9.55 26.42 13.17
C SER A 15 8.85 26.01 11.89
N GLU A 16 8.55 26.97 11.02
CA GLU A 16 7.93 26.72 9.71
C GLU A 16 8.86 25.91 8.80
N SER A 17 10.14 26.28 8.76
CA SER A 17 11.15 25.54 7.98
C SER A 17 11.37 24.11 8.49
N ARG A 18 11.31 23.87 9.81
CA ARG A 18 11.35 22.51 10.39
C ARG A 18 10.11 21.69 10.04
N LEU A 19 8.93 22.32 10.07
CA LEU A 19 7.67 21.67 9.73
C LEU A 19 7.64 21.25 8.25
N LEU A 20 8.06 22.14 7.35
CA LEU A 20 8.18 21.86 5.91
C LEU A 20 9.16 20.70 5.64
N LYS A 21 10.33 20.71 6.27
CA LYS A 21 11.30 19.60 6.16
C LYS A 21 10.73 18.28 6.68
N ALA A 22 10.03 18.31 7.81
CA ALA A 22 9.38 17.12 8.36
C ALA A 22 8.33 16.56 7.39
N TYR A 23 7.50 17.45 6.81
CA TYR A 23 6.53 17.08 5.78
C TYR A 23 7.20 16.45 4.55
N GLU A 24 8.27 17.05 4.03
CA GLU A 24 9.03 16.53 2.88
C GLU A 24 9.57 15.11 3.15
N VAL A 25 10.17 14.90 4.32
CA VAL A 25 10.71 13.59 4.72
C VAL A 25 9.61 12.54 4.82
N VAL A 26 8.48 12.86 5.48
CA VAL A 26 7.35 11.94 5.64
C VAL A 26 6.68 11.66 4.30
N ALA A 27 6.52 12.67 3.44
CA ALA A 27 5.98 12.50 2.09
C ALA A 27 6.89 11.65 1.20
N ALA A 28 8.21 11.81 1.32
CA ALA A 28 9.19 10.98 0.63
C ALA A 28 9.10 9.50 1.06
N HIS A 29 9.04 9.24 2.38
CA HIS A 29 8.84 7.89 2.90
C HIS A 29 7.53 7.25 2.42
N TYR A 30 6.43 8.01 2.44
CA TYR A 30 5.15 7.52 1.92
C TYR A 30 5.24 7.12 0.44
N ARG A 31 5.86 7.96 -0.40
CA ARG A 31 6.07 7.65 -1.84
C ARG A 31 6.93 6.40 -2.01
N GLN A 32 8.00 6.27 -1.24
CA GLN A 32 8.88 5.09 -1.27
C GLN A 32 8.12 3.81 -0.90
N ASP A 33 7.30 3.85 0.15
CA ASP A 33 6.50 2.69 0.56
C ASP A 33 5.48 2.26 -0.51
N VAL A 34 4.85 3.23 -1.17
CA VAL A 34 3.93 2.96 -2.30
C VAL A 34 4.69 2.33 -3.47
N LEU A 35 5.86 2.85 -3.83
CA LEU A 35 6.68 2.25 -4.89
C LEU A 35 7.11 0.82 -4.54
N LEU A 36 7.58 0.60 -3.31
CA LEU A 36 8.01 -0.70 -2.83
C LEU A 36 6.87 -1.72 -2.83
N TYR A 37 5.64 -1.29 -2.51
CA TYR A 37 4.45 -2.13 -2.61
C TYR A 37 4.23 -2.62 -4.05
N TRP A 38 4.27 -1.71 -5.03
CA TRP A 38 4.12 -2.08 -6.44
C TRP A 38 5.26 -2.96 -6.93
N THR A 39 6.51 -2.68 -6.57
CA THR A 39 7.66 -3.52 -6.92
C THR A 39 7.48 -4.94 -6.38
N ARG A 40 7.04 -5.10 -5.12
CA ARG A 40 6.78 -6.43 -4.52
C ARG A 40 5.67 -7.19 -5.24
N LEU A 41 4.63 -6.50 -5.71
CA LEU A 41 3.57 -7.12 -6.50
C LEU A 41 4.06 -7.55 -7.89
N SER A 42 4.90 -6.75 -8.54
CA SER A 42 5.52 -7.13 -9.81
C SER A 42 6.41 -8.35 -9.66
N VAL A 43 7.24 -8.40 -8.60
CA VAL A 43 8.08 -9.58 -8.29
C VAL A 43 7.22 -10.82 -8.05
N PHE A 44 6.13 -10.68 -7.29
CA PHE A 44 5.18 -11.77 -7.09
C PHE A 44 4.63 -12.33 -8.40
N LEU A 45 4.18 -11.45 -9.31
CA LEU A 45 3.65 -11.87 -10.61
C LEU A 45 4.68 -12.63 -11.44
N VAL A 46 5.93 -12.16 -11.46
CA VAL A 46 7.02 -12.84 -12.18
C VAL A 46 7.30 -14.22 -11.58
N VAL A 47 7.38 -14.32 -10.25
CA VAL A 47 7.60 -15.60 -9.56
C VAL A 47 6.45 -16.57 -9.84
N GLN A 48 5.20 -16.11 -9.75
CA GLN A 48 4.04 -16.95 -10.02
C GLN A 48 3.94 -17.38 -11.48
N ALA A 49 4.24 -16.49 -12.43
CA ALA A 49 4.29 -16.82 -13.85
C ALA A 49 5.37 -17.87 -14.14
N GLY A 50 6.55 -17.73 -13.54
CA GLY A 50 7.63 -18.73 -13.65
C GLY A 50 7.21 -20.10 -13.10
N LEU A 51 6.59 -20.12 -11.91
CA LEU A 51 6.08 -21.36 -11.32
C LEU A 51 5.00 -22.02 -12.19
N LEU A 52 4.07 -21.24 -12.75
CA LEU A 52 3.03 -21.75 -13.65
C LEU A 52 3.62 -22.33 -14.94
N ALA A 53 4.65 -21.70 -15.51
CA ALA A 53 5.34 -22.20 -16.69
C ALA A 53 5.98 -23.58 -16.44
N VAL A 54 6.64 -23.75 -15.30
CA VAL A 54 7.24 -25.04 -14.88
C VAL A 54 6.15 -26.08 -14.61
N PHE A 55 5.09 -25.70 -13.89
CA PHE A 55 3.96 -26.58 -13.58
C PHE A 55 3.32 -27.16 -14.85
N LYS A 56 3.10 -26.33 -15.87
CA LYS A 56 2.55 -26.77 -17.17
C LYS A 56 3.42 -27.83 -17.86
N GLY A 57 4.73 -27.78 -17.69
CA GLY A 57 5.64 -28.81 -18.19
C GLY A 57 5.54 -30.12 -17.40
N LEU A 58 5.43 -30.03 -16.07
CA LEU A 58 5.44 -31.18 -15.17
C LEU A 58 4.12 -31.97 -15.16
N VAL A 59 2.98 -31.31 -15.34
CA VAL A 59 1.65 -31.95 -15.26
C VAL A 59 1.49 -33.12 -16.24
N ARG A 60 2.18 -33.08 -17.38
CA ARG A 60 2.13 -34.13 -18.41
C ARG A 60 2.99 -35.35 -18.09
N SER A 61 3.97 -35.22 -17.19
CA SER A 61 5.02 -36.22 -17.00
C SER A 61 4.94 -36.88 -15.63
N HIS A 62 4.63 -36.13 -14.57
CA HIS A 62 4.70 -36.64 -13.19
C HIS A 62 3.61 -35.96 -12.31
N SER A 63 2.47 -36.63 -12.10
CA SER A 63 1.34 -36.02 -11.36
C SER A 63 1.71 -35.67 -9.91
N GLY A 64 2.48 -36.52 -9.23
CA GLY A 64 2.90 -36.28 -7.84
C GLY A 64 3.76 -35.03 -7.68
N THR A 65 4.70 -34.77 -8.62
CA THR A 65 5.51 -33.54 -8.57
C THR A 65 4.69 -32.30 -8.88
N ALA A 66 3.70 -32.40 -9.76
CA ALA A 66 2.81 -31.28 -10.06
C ALA A 66 2.04 -30.83 -8.81
N THR A 67 1.52 -31.76 -8.01
CA THR A 67 0.84 -31.44 -6.74
C THR A 67 1.77 -30.70 -5.77
N VAL A 68 3.04 -31.10 -5.65
CA VAL A 68 4.01 -30.41 -4.79
C VAL A 68 4.22 -28.96 -5.26
N PHE A 69 4.39 -28.73 -6.56
CA PHE A 69 4.53 -27.38 -7.10
C PHE A 69 3.28 -26.53 -6.88
N ALA A 70 2.08 -27.12 -6.98
CA ALA A 70 0.84 -26.42 -6.68
C ALA A 70 0.75 -25.99 -5.20
N LEU A 71 1.15 -26.86 -4.27
CA LEU A 71 1.21 -26.53 -2.84
C LEU A 71 2.23 -25.42 -2.56
N VAL A 72 3.39 -25.46 -3.21
CA VAL A 72 4.42 -24.40 -3.09
C VAL A 72 3.88 -23.06 -3.61
N GLY A 73 3.26 -23.06 -4.79
CA GLY A 73 2.63 -21.86 -5.36
C GLY A 73 1.54 -21.28 -4.47
N ALA A 74 0.70 -22.14 -3.89
CA ALA A 74 -0.32 -21.77 -2.91
C ALA A 74 0.29 -21.16 -1.63
N ALA A 75 1.33 -21.79 -1.07
CA ALA A 75 2.01 -21.30 0.12
C ALA A 75 2.64 -19.91 -0.11
N ILE A 76 3.30 -19.71 -1.26
CA ILE A 76 3.85 -18.40 -1.66
C ILE A 76 2.73 -17.36 -1.75
N SER A 77 1.59 -17.70 -2.35
CA SER A 77 0.43 -16.79 -2.42
C SER A 77 -0.11 -16.38 -1.05
N VAL A 78 -0.18 -17.30 -0.09
CA VAL A 78 -0.60 -16.98 1.29
C VAL A 78 0.38 -16.01 1.95
N VAL A 79 1.68 -16.30 1.87
CA VAL A 79 2.73 -15.43 2.43
C VAL A 79 2.65 -14.04 1.79
N TRP A 80 2.50 -13.96 0.47
CA TRP A 80 2.43 -12.68 -0.22
C TRP A 80 1.15 -11.90 0.09
N PHE A 81 0.03 -12.59 0.29
CA PHE A 81 -1.21 -11.96 0.76
C PHE A 81 -1.01 -11.27 2.12
N LEU A 82 -0.34 -11.94 3.06
CA LEU A 82 -0.03 -11.36 4.37
C LEU A 82 0.91 -10.15 4.26
N VAL A 83 1.94 -10.25 3.42
CA VAL A 83 2.87 -9.14 3.14
C VAL A 83 2.15 -7.95 2.50
N ALA A 84 1.26 -8.20 1.54
CA ALA A 84 0.44 -7.17 0.91
C ALA A 84 -0.48 -6.49 1.94
N ARG A 85 -1.15 -7.28 2.80
CA ARG A 85 -2.02 -6.76 3.87
C ARG A 85 -1.25 -5.88 4.85
N ALA A 86 -0.07 -6.32 5.28
CA ALA A 86 0.80 -5.55 6.15
C ALA A 86 1.24 -4.24 5.48
N SER A 87 1.61 -4.30 4.20
CA SER A 87 2.05 -3.13 3.43
C SER A 87 0.94 -2.09 3.27
N VAL A 88 -0.29 -2.52 2.96
CA VAL A 88 -1.46 -1.61 2.87
C VAL A 88 -1.71 -0.90 4.20
N ARG A 89 -1.68 -1.64 5.32
CA ARG A 89 -1.84 -1.03 6.66
C ARG A 89 -0.76 0.03 6.94
N TRP A 90 0.49 -0.23 6.53
CA TRP A 90 1.59 0.71 6.71
C TRP A 90 1.41 1.97 5.86
N ILE A 91 1.04 1.80 4.59
CA ILE A 91 0.74 2.91 3.67
C ILE A 91 -0.40 3.77 4.22
N GLU A 92 -1.45 3.17 4.81
CA GLU A 92 -2.54 3.93 5.44
C GLU A 92 -2.09 4.74 6.66
N VAL A 93 -1.21 4.17 7.50
CA VAL A 93 -0.63 4.88 8.64
C VAL A 93 0.17 6.09 8.17
N TRP A 94 1.06 5.91 7.20
CA TRP A 94 1.84 7.01 6.64
C TRP A 94 0.99 8.03 5.92
N ARG A 95 -0.03 7.60 5.18
CA ARG A 95 -1.00 8.50 4.56
C ARG A 95 -1.66 9.40 5.58
N ARG A 96 -2.11 8.85 6.73
CA ARG A 96 -2.68 9.65 7.81
C ARG A 96 -1.69 10.67 8.35
N LYS A 97 -0.42 10.29 8.52
CA LYS A 97 0.64 11.19 8.98
C LYS A 97 0.98 12.31 8.00
N VAL A 98 1.01 12.00 6.69
CA VAL A 98 1.16 13.02 5.65
C VAL A 98 -0.01 14.00 5.69
N VAL A 99 -1.25 13.52 5.79
CA VAL A 99 -2.44 14.38 5.87
C VAL A 99 -2.42 15.24 7.14
N GLU A 100 -2.08 14.67 8.29
CA GLU A 100 -1.94 15.40 9.56
C GLU A 100 -0.93 16.56 9.42
N LEU A 101 0.26 16.29 8.87
CA LEU A 101 1.27 17.33 8.64
C LEU A 101 0.84 18.35 7.57
N ASP A 102 0.17 17.91 6.51
CA ASP A 102 -0.35 18.80 5.45
C ASP A 102 -1.34 19.82 6.02
N THR A 103 -2.20 19.41 6.96
CA THR A 103 -3.11 20.35 7.64
C THR A 103 -2.41 21.37 8.54
N LEU A 104 -1.23 21.04 9.07
CA LEU A 104 -0.41 21.97 9.87
C LEU A 104 0.36 22.95 8.97
N VAL A 105 0.86 22.48 7.83
CA VAL A 105 1.60 23.30 6.85
C VAL A 105 0.65 24.23 6.11
N ASN A 106 -0.53 23.74 5.72
CA ASN A 106 -1.54 24.49 4.98
C ASN A 106 -2.92 24.32 5.62
N PRO A 107 -3.28 25.17 6.61
CA PRO A 107 -4.57 25.11 7.28
C PRO A 107 -5.76 25.23 6.32
N LEU A 108 -5.57 25.92 5.18
CA LEU A 108 -6.62 26.13 4.18
C LEU A 108 -6.85 24.91 3.28
N ALA A 109 -5.91 23.96 3.21
CA ALA A 109 -6.05 22.73 2.42
C ALA A 109 -7.05 21.75 3.04
N SER A 110 -7.24 21.80 4.37
CA SER A 110 -8.18 20.94 5.11
C SER A 110 -9.62 21.02 4.57
N TYR A 111 -10.06 22.22 4.14
CA TYR A 111 -11.38 22.45 3.55
C TYR A 111 -11.61 21.77 2.18
N ARG A 112 -10.57 21.31 1.48
CA ARG A 112 -10.71 20.62 0.17
C ARG A 112 -10.88 19.10 0.30
N LEU A 113 -10.48 18.50 1.42
CA LEU A 113 -10.46 17.04 1.59
C LEU A 113 -11.83 16.44 1.99
N GLU A 114 -12.77 17.26 2.47
CA GLU A 114 -14.08 16.79 2.95
C GLU A 114 -15.13 16.54 1.86
N SER A 115 -14.84 16.84 0.60
CA SER A 115 -15.82 16.69 -0.49
C SER A 115 -15.89 15.27 -1.07
N ALA A 116 -15.99 14.23 -0.25
CA ALA A 116 -16.50 12.95 -0.71
C ALA A 116 -18.03 12.97 -0.51
N PRO A 117 -18.84 13.13 -1.59
CA PRO A 117 -20.27 13.33 -1.45
C PRO A 117 -20.93 12.16 -0.70
N PRO A 118 -21.75 12.44 0.33
CA PRO A 118 -22.47 11.39 1.05
C PRO A 118 -23.42 10.67 0.07
N GLY A 119 -23.27 9.35 -0.07
CA GLY A 119 -24.10 8.52 -0.96
C GLY A 119 -23.36 7.72 -2.04
N ARG A 120 -22.02 7.79 -2.11
CA ARG A 120 -21.26 7.00 -3.10
C ARG A 120 -21.34 5.49 -2.85
N ARG A 121 -21.78 4.75 -3.89
CA ARG A 121 -21.92 3.28 -3.91
C ARG A 121 -20.58 2.59 -3.58
N TRP A 122 -20.62 1.47 -2.87
CA TRP A 122 -19.42 0.74 -2.41
C TRP A 122 -18.40 0.41 -3.53
N TRP A 123 -18.84 0.16 -4.76
CA TRP A 123 -17.97 -0.06 -5.92
C TRP A 123 -17.06 1.14 -6.26
N THR A 124 -17.52 2.38 -6.02
CA THR A 124 -16.70 3.58 -6.26
C THR A 124 -15.56 3.72 -5.24
N ARG A 125 -15.74 3.21 -4.02
CA ARG A 125 -14.65 3.15 -3.02
C ARG A 125 -13.54 2.20 -3.44
N LEU A 126 -13.88 1.08 -4.11
CA LEU A 126 -12.90 0.13 -4.61
C LEU A 126 -12.03 0.74 -5.71
N THR A 127 -12.62 1.53 -6.61
CA THR A 127 -11.85 2.21 -7.68
C THR A 127 -10.97 3.35 -7.17
N GLU A 128 -11.33 3.98 -6.05
CA GLU A 128 -10.52 5.06 -5.45
C GLU A 128 -9.26 4.55 -4.74
N ARG A 129 -9.20 3.25 -4.42
CA ARG A 129 -8.11 2.62 -3.67
C ARG A 129 -7.51 1.45 -4.45
N PRO A 130 -6.69 1.73 -5.48
CA PRO A 130 -6.08 0.68 -6.30
C PRO A 130 -5.25 -0.33 -5.49
N SER A 131 -4.76 0.06 -4.30
CA SER A 131 -4.07 -0.84 -3.37
C SER A 131 -4.96 -1.97 -2.85
N GLU A 132 -6.25 -1.74 -2.60
CA GLU A 132 -7.19 -2.76 -2.11
C GLU A 132 -7.47 -3.80 -3.21
N ILE A 133 -7.62 -3.36 -4.46
CA ILE A 133 -7.78 -4.26 -5.61
C ILE A 133 -6.53 -5.13 -5.79
N ALA A 134 -5.35 -4.52 -5.70
CA ALA A 134 -4.09 -5.23 -5.86
C ALA A 134 -3.84 -6.26 -4.75
N GLN A 135 -4.43 -6.09 -3.55
CA GLN A 135 -4.35 -7.07 -2.47
C GLN A 135 -5.14 -8.36 -2.77
N ALA A 136 -6.13 -8.31 -3.66
CA ALA A 136 -6.87 -9.51 -4.07
C ALA A 136 -6.03 -10.42 -4.99
N LEU A 137 -4.97 -9.89 -5.61
CA LEU A 137 -4.17 -10.61 -6.60
C LEU A 137 -3.57 -11.92 -6.05
N PRO A 138 -2.92 -11.97 -4.87
CA PRO A 138 -2.43 -13.24 -4.33
C PRO A 138 -3.55 -14.24 -4.00
N LEU A 139 -4.76 -13.78 -3.65
CA LEU A 139 -5.91 -14.66 -3.41
C LEU A 139 -6.39 -15.31 -4.71
N ILE A 140 -6.40 -14.58 -5.82
CA ILE A 140 -6.74 -15.13 -7.14
C ILE A 140 -5.77 -16.24 -7.52
N PHE A 141 -4.46 -16.01 -7.34
CA PHE A 141 -3.45 -17.04 -7.59
C PHE A 141 -3.55 -18.23 -6.62
N LEU A 142 -3.87 -17.98 -5.34
CA LEU A 142 -4.12 -19.04 -4.36
C LEU A 142 -5.26 -19.96 -4.83
N LEU A 143 -6.40 -19.39 -5.23
CA LEU A 143 -7.53 -20.15 -5.78
C LEU A 143 -7.12 -20.91 -7.05
N GLY A 144 -6.35 -20.27 -7.94
CA GLY A 144 -5.80 -20.93 -9.13
C GLY A 144 -4.97 -22.17 -8.78
N TRP A 145 -4.06 -22.07 -7.81
CA TRP A 145 -3.24 -23.20 -7.37
C TRP A 145 -4.04 -24.32 -6.68
N LEU A 146 -5.16 -24.00 -6.05
CA LEU A 146 -6.03 -25.01 -5.44
C LEU A 146 -6.89 -25.76 -6.48
N VAL A 147 -7.22 -25.11 -7.60
CA VAL A 147 -8.03 -25.70 -8.68
C VAL A 147 -7.17 -26.48 -9.67
N LEU A 148 -5.97 -25.99 -9.99
CA LEU A 148 -5.08 -26.56 -11.02
C LEU A 148 -4.79 -28.07 -10.90
N PRO A 149 -4.58 -28.67 -9.71
CA PRO A 149 -4.32 -30.11 -9.59
C PRO A 149 -5.49 -31.01 -10.00
N TRP A 150 -6.70 -30.45 -10.10
CA TRP A 150 -7.92 -31.18 -10.40
C TRP A 150 -8.36 -31.06 -11.86
N VAL A 151 -7.65 -30.25 -12.66
CA VAL A 151 -7.91 -30.00 -14.08
C VAL A 151 -6.86 -30.74 -14.91
#